data_AF-A0AA95GBS2-F1
#
_entry.id   AF-A0AA95GBS2-F1
#
_cell.length_a   1.000
_cell.length_b   1.000
_cell.length_c   1.000
_cell.angle_alpha   90.00
_cell.angle_beta   90.00
_cell.angle_gamma   90.00
#
_symmetry.space_group_name_H-M   'P 1'
#
loop_
_entity.id
_entity.type
_entity.pdbx_description
1 polymer ?
#
loop_
_entity_poly.entity_id
_entity_poly.type
_entity_poly.pdbx_seq_one_letter_code
_entity_poly.pdbx_strand_id
1 'polypeptide(L)'
;MIRLRNIPSAIIFLCFSHSAFSNIIGENIISNSCSKNYNKFYNCNFSNYISHSLTNTKSFSLPMDFTISYSRGFCANRFENGRFQSDYFNLKIQSGISVRHVIPGNNKLKISGNSLQLIDLDPKTSFSTEYYSPCYFIIKKVEIDFNQESKEKINQIQLNIESSKNAIFSMDNIKLNISKLLITLNQMDLENAQENLSLLIQNIQYLISINSSVMNELNANDSLSKLNILYSKILTIKSYSKENIEYKKIVGEIKKIVSLLDKIISATSDSFQTSESTSNYHQYEFDDVYLRTILQEIEREPNFNTSSIQKVKSILQEREK
;
A
#
# COMPACT_ATOMS: atom_id res chain seq x y z
N MET A 1 64.56 -62.13 -17.71
CA MET A 1 63.22 -62.55 -18.16
C MET A 1 62.23 -62.30 -17.02
N ILE A 2 61.72 -61.07 -16.94
CA ILE A 2 60.92 -60.59 -15.79
C ILE A 2 59.45 -60.93 -16.06
N ARG A 3 58.86 -61.78 -15.21
CA ARG A 3 57.43 -62.09 -15.21
C ARG A 3 56.69 -60.99 -14.45
N LEU A 4 55.91 -60.19 -15.19
CA LEU A 4 54.83 -59.37 -14.66
C LEU A 4 53.70 -60.30 -14.18
N ARG A 5 53.31 -60.20 -12.90
CA ARG A 5 52.04 -60.73 -12.40
C ARG A 5 51.41 -59.73 -11.42
N ASN A 6 50.24 -59.26 -11.84
CA ASN A 6 49.03 -58.98 -11.08
C ASN A 6 49.10 -57.93 -9.97
N ILE A 7 48.73 -56.72 -10.37
CA ILE A 7 48.18 -55.65 -9.53
C ILE A 7 46.80 -56.12 -9.03
N PRO A 8 46.54 -56.25 -7.71
CA PRO A 8 45.18 -56.21 -7.21
C PRO A 8 44.75 -54.75 -7.14
N SER A 9 43.68 -54.44 -7.87
CA SER A 9 42.95 -53.19 -7.87
C SER A 9 42.64 -52.76 -6.43
N ALA A 10 43.40 -51.80 -5.91
CA ALA A 10 42.98 -51.00 -4.78
C ALA A 10 41.76 -50.20 -5.27
N ILE A 11 40.56 -50.70 -4.96
CA ILE A 11 39.35 -49.87 -4.95
C ILE A 11 39.63 -48.83 -3.87
N ILE A 12 40.17 -47.69 -4.30
CA ILE A 12 40.17 -46.47 -3.52
C ILE A 12 38.69 -46.08 -3.43
N PHE A 13 38.05 -46.57 -2.37
CA PHE A 13 36.80 -46.01 -1.88
C PHE A 13 37.15 -44.62 -1.37
N LEU A 14 37.18 -43.64 -2.29
CA LEU A 14 37.09 -42.24 -1.95
C LEU A 14 35.70 -42.05 -1.35
N CYS A 15 35.60 -42.34 -0.04
CA CYS A 15 34.65 -41.68 0.82
C CYS A 15 34.99 -40.19 0.77
N PHE A 16 34.57 -39.52 -0.31
CA PHE A 16 34.22 -38.12 -0.21
C PHE A 16 32.99 -38.07 0.68
N SER A 17 33.21 -38.14 2.00
CA SER A 17 32.37 -37.38 2.91
C SER A 17 32.53 -35.93 2.48
N HIS A 18 31.71 -35.52 1.50
CA HIS A 18 31.39 -34.13 1.30
C HIS A 18 30.81 -33.68 2.63
N SER A 19 31.69 -33.15 3.47
CA SER A 19 31.38 -32.14 4.45
C SER A 19 30.70 -31.01 3.68
N ALA A 20 29.39 -31.16 3.44
CA ALA A 20 28.51 -30.07 3.07
C ALA A 20 28.33 -29.14 4.28
N PHE A 21 29.43 -28.67 4.85
CA PHE A 21 29.47 -27.39 5.51
C PHE A 21 29.47 -26.37 4.38
N SER A 22 28.31 -26.14 3.77
CA SER A 22 28.13 -25.00 2.90
C SER A 22 28.46 -23.77 3.73
N ASN A 23 29.58 -23.15 3.36
CA ASN A 23 29.99 -21.80 3.69
C ASN A 23 28.83 -20.97 4.28
N ILE A 24 28.90 -20.76 5.59
CA ILE A 24 28.11 -19.75 6.31
C ILE A 24 28.69 -18.41 5.87
N ILE A 25 28.36 -17.97 4.66
CA ILE A 25 28.65 -16.62 4.18
C ILE A 25 27.54 -15.72 4.73
N GLY A 26 27.94 -14.53 5.19
CA GLY A 26 27.09 -13.58 5.92
C GLY A 26 25.78 -13.24 5.21
N GLU A 27 24.81 -12.75 6.01
CA GLU A 27 23.42 -12.34 5.68
C GLU A 27 22.28 -13.32 6.02
N ASN A 28 22.54 -14.42 6.74
CA ASN A 28 21.42 -15.25 7.22
C ASN A 28 20.61 -14.51 8.31
N ILE A 29 19.31 -14.33 8.08
CA ILE A 29 18.38 -13.67 9.02
C ILE A 29 18.24 -14.49 10.31
N ILE A 30 18.18 -15.81 10.14
CA ILE A 30 18.28 -16.75 11.26
C ILE A 30 19.25 -17.85 10.83
N SER A 31 20.43 -17.86 11.44
CA SER A 31 21.38 -18.96 11.35
C SER A 31 21.39 -19.74 12.66
N ASN A 32 21.23 -21.05 12.59
CA ASN A 32 21.40 -21.90 13.77
C ASN A 32 22.86 -21.91 14.24
N SER A 33 23.07 -21.82 15.56
CA SER A 33 24.35 -22.01 16.24
C SER A 33 24.72 -23.49 16.44
N CYS A 34 24.10 -24.42 15.70
CA CYS A 34 24.13 -25.85 15.95
C CYS A 34 25.27 -26.58 15.25
N SER A 35 26.45 -25.98 15.23
CA SER A 35 27.65 -26.66 14.74
C SER A 35 28.34 -27.35 15.91
N LYS A 36 28.41 -28.69 15.90
CA LYS A 36 29.51 -29.43 16.55
C LYS A 36 29.68 -30.87 16.01
N ASN A 37 30.87 -31.41 16.29
CA ASN A 37 31.52 -32.56 15.66
C ASN A 37 30.67 -33.82 15.43
N TYR A 38 31.02 -34.56 14.37
CA TYR A 38 30.55 -35.92 14.05
C TYR A 38 29.04 -36.05 13.74
N ASN A 39 28.44 -35.08 13.04
CA ASN A 39 27.03 -35.11 12.59
C ASN A 39 25.98 -35.20 13.71
N LYS A 40 26.36 -34.94 14.97
CA LYS A 40 25.44 -34.91 16.11
C LYS A 40 24.95 -33.48 16.32
N PHE A 41 23.67 -33.24 16.12
CA PHE A 41 23.04 -31.94 16.33
C PHE A 41 22.29 -31.98 17.66
N TYR A 42 22.91 -31.45 18.72
CA TYR A 42 22.26 -31.28 20.03
C TYR A 42 21.39 -30.04 20.02
N ASN A 43 20.24 -30.12 20.71
CA ASN A 43 19.18 -29.11 20.78
C ASN A 43 19.68 -27.69 20.59
N CYS A 44 19.60 -27.26 19.33
CA CYS A 44 19.51 -25.89 18.93
C CYS A 44 18.52 -25.22 19.87
N ASN A 45 18.92 -24.16 20.55
CA ASN A 45 18.07 -23.55 21.56
C ASN A 45 16.87 -22.85 20.88
N PHE A 46 15.87 -23.63 20.51
CA PHE A 46 14.59 -23.17 19.99
C PHE A 46 13.60 -22.85 21.12
N SER A 47 14.04 -22.91 22.39
CA SER A 47 13.18 -22.71 23.58
C SER A 47 12.46 -21.36 23.62
N ASN A 48 12.87 -20.40 22.77
CA ASN A 48 12.27 -19.08 22.64
C ASN A 48 11.41 -18.89 21.36
N TYR A 49 11.18 -19.93 20.55
CA TYR A 49 10.44 -19.85 19.28
C TYR A 49 8.96 -20.23 19.39
N ILE A 50 8.29 -19.84 20.48
CA ILE A 50 6.82 -19.92 20.53
C ILE A 50 6.23 -19.09 19.37
N SER A 51 6.79 -17.89 19.16
CA SER A 51 6.57 -17.08 17.97
C SER A 51 7.72 -16.08 17.83
N HIS A 52 8.34 -16.05 16.65
CA HIS A 52 9.44 -15.13 16.34
C HIS A 52 9.14 -14.36 15.05
N SER A 53 9.14 -13.03 15.14
CA SER A 53 8.95 -12.14 13.99
C SER A 53 10.14 -12.26 13.03
N LEU A 54 9.87 -12.42 11.73
CA LEU A 54 10.91 -12.41 10.69
C LEU A 54 11.04 -11.05 9.99
N THR A 55 10.30 -10.06 10.47
CA THR A 55 10.25 -8.67 9.99
C THR A 55 10.40 -7.71 11.18
N ASN A 56 10.88 -6.49 10.94
CA ASN A 56 11.03 -5.46 11.98
C ASN A 56 9.65 -4.92 12.43
N THR A 57 8.75 -4.76 11.47
CA THR A 57 7.35 -4.42 11.61
C THR A 57 6.58 -5.68 11.97
N LYS A 58 5.97 -5.68 13.16
CA LYS A 58 5.24 -6.83 13.71
C LYS A 58 4.00 -7.18 12.90
N SER A 59 3.29 -6.15 12.42
CA SER A 59 2.10 -6.27 11.59
C SER A 59 2.03 -5.06 10.67
N PHE A 60 1.79 -5.31 9.40
CA PHE A 60 1.57 -4.32 8.35
C PHE A 60 0.09 -3.96 8.26
N SER A 61 -0.18 -2.71 7.93
CA SER A 61 -1.51 -2.16 7.67
C SER A 61 -2.14 -2.72 6.38
N LEU A 62 -1.30 -3.22 5.47
CA LEU A 62 -1.69 -3.86 4.22
C LEU A 62 -1.10 -5.26 4.13
N PRO A 63 -1.81 -6.23 3.53
CA PRO A 63 -1.26 -7.55 3.32
C PRO A 63 -0.07 -7.51 2.35
N MET A 64 0.99 -8.19 2.73
CA MET A 64 2.25 -8.26 2.00
C MET A 64 2.45 -9.65 1.41
N ASP A 65 3.26 -9.72 0.36
CA ASP A 65 3.85 -10.95 -0.13
C ASP A 65 5.24 -11.11 0.48
N PHE A 66 5.42 -12.19 1.25
CA PHE A 66 6.69 -12.58 1.81
C PHE A 66 7.30 -13.72 1.02
N THR A 67 8.48 -13.49 0.46
CA THR A 67 9.22 -14.50 -0.28
C THR A 67 10.46 -14.90 0.52
N ILE A 68 10.46 -16.14 0.99
CA ILE A 68 11.38 -16.63 2.01
C ILE A 68 12.26 -17.71 1.40
N SER A 69 13.55 -17.45 1.36
CA SER A 69 14.55 -18.44 0.95
C SER A 69 15.15 -19.06 2.20
N TYR A 70 15.02 -20.38 2.34
CA TYR A 70 15.49 -21.10 3.51
C TYR A 70 16.15 -22.43 3.14
N SER A 71 16.90 -22.98 4.10
CA SER A 71 17.50 -24.30 3.99
C SER A 71 17.23 -25.09 5.27
N ARG A 72 16.80 -26.33 5.10
CA ARG A 72 16.50 -27.24 6.22
C ARG A 72 17.17 -28.60 5.98
N GLY A 73 17.86 -29.10 7.00
CA GLY A 73 18.42 -30.45 7.00
C GLY A 73 17.35 -31.54 7.26
N PHE A 74 17.70 -32.79 6.96
CA PHE A 74 16.89 -33.95 7.33
C PHE A 74 17.08 -34.30 8.81
N CYS A 75 16.05 -34.07 9.63
CA CYS A 75 16.03 -34.46 11.03
C CYS A 75 15.44 -35.87 11.17
N ALA A 76 16.07 -36.71 12.00
CA ALA A 76 15.54 -38.00 12.39
C ALA A 76 15.79 -38.23 13.88
N ASN A 77 14.77 -38.73 14.56
CA ASN A 77 14.82 -39.12 15.97
C ASN A 77 15.15 -40.60 16.06
N ARG A 78 15.97 -40.97 17.04
CA ARG A 78 16.26 -42.37 17.35
C ARG A 78 15.46 -42.78 18.58
N PHE A 79 14.56 -43.75 18.41
CA PHE A 79 13.86 -44.36 19.53
C PHE A 79 14.72 -45.43 20.21
N GLU A 80 14.38 -45.78 21.45
CA GLU A 80 15.07 -46.80 22.26
C GLU A 80 15.18 -48.16 21.55
N ASN A 81 14.24 -48.48 20.66
CA ASN A 81 14.25 -49.70 19.84
C ASN A 81 15.15 -49.61 18.58
N GLY A 82 15.93 -48.56 18.43
CA GLY A 82 16.82 -48.33 17.29
C GLY A 82 16.11 -47.93 16.00
N ARG A 83 14.77 -47.77 16.00
CA ARG A 83 14.04 -47.26 14.84
C ARG A 83 14.27 -45.75 14.71
N PHE A 84 14.50 -45.33 13.47
CA PHE A 84 14.51 -43.93 13.09
C PHE A 84 13.11 -43.54 12.62
N GLN A 85 12.55 -42.49 13.21
CA GLN A 85 11.37 -41.84 12.65
C GLN A 85 11.79 -40.45 12.20
N SER A 86 11.38 -40.11 10.98
CA SER A 86 11.48 -38.74 10.48
C SER A 86 10.47 -37.89 11.24
N ASP A 87 10.85 -37.40 12.41
CA ASP A 87 10.06 -36.38 13.08
C ASP A 87 10.36 -35.02 12.47
N TYR A 88 9.27 -34.39 12.03
CA TYR A 88 9.34 -33.06 11.49
C TYR A 88 9.62 -32.10 12.63
N PHE A 89 10.65 -31.29 12.42
CA PHE A 89 10.79 -30.01 13.09
C PHE A 89 9.44 -29.29 12.96
N ASN A 90 8.69 -29.11 14.06
CA ASN A 90 7.33 -28.54 14.04
C ASN A 90 7.33 -27.01 13.81
N LEU A 91 8.41 -26.49 13.22
CA LEU A 91 8.48 -25.12 12.75
C LEU A 91 7.57 -24.92 11.55
N LYS A 92 6.77 -23.87 11.64
CA LYS A 92 5.94 -23.39 10.55
C LYS A 92 6.21 -21.92 10.32
N ILE A 93 6.08 -21.54 9.07
CA ILE A 93 6.05 -20.14 8.66
C ILE A 93 4.58 -19.72 8.64
N GLN A 94 4.25 -18.71 9.41
CA GLN A 94 2.91 -18.15 9.51
C GLN A 94 2.88 -16.73 8.95
N SER A 95 1.83 -16.41 8.21
CA SER A 95 1.49 -15.07 7.79
C SER A 95 -0.02 -14.86 7.88
N GLY A 96 -0.45 -14.05 8.86
CA GLY A 96 -1.87 -13.94 9.20
C GLY A 96 -2.46 -15.32 9.58
N ILE A 97 -3.48 -15.76 8.84
CA ILE A 97 -4.11 -17.08 9.01
C ILE A 97 -3.39 -18.20 8.24
N SER A 98 -2.50 -17.85 7.29
CA SER A 98 -1.82 -18.83 6.46
C SER A 98 -0.66 -19.45 7.23
N VAL A 99 -0.59 -20.78 7.23
CA VAL A 99 0.48 -21.53 7.90
C VAL A 99 1.08 -22.54 6.93
N ARG A 100 2.40 -22.55 6.82
CA ARG A 100 3.16 -23.41 5.91
C ARG A 100 4.23 -24.20 6.66
N HIS A 101 4.26 -25.50 6.43
CA HIS A 101 5.31 -26.36 6.96
C HIS A 101 6.64 -26.06 6.27
N VAL A 102 7.71 -26.02 7.06
CA VAL A 102 9.08 -25.96 6.54
C VAL A 102 9.47 -27.38 6.11
N ILE A 103 9.81 -27.59 4.84
CA ILE A 103 10.23 -28.91 4.34
C ILE A 103 11.76 -29.02 4.22
N PRO A 104 12.34 -30.23 4.32
CA PRO A 104 13.77 -30.43 4.11
C PRO A 104 14.24 -29.97 2.72
N GLY A 105 15.52 -29.60 2.60
CA GLY A 105 16.15 -29.13 1.37
C GLY A 105 16.37 -27.60 1.34
N ASN A 106 16.78 -27.11 0.17
CA ASN A 106 16.88 -25.68 -0.13
C ASN A 106 15.60 -25.26 -0.85
N ASN A 107 14.82 -24.41 -0.21
CA ASN A 107 13.47 -24.09 -0.66
C ASN A 107 13.26 -22.58 -0.71
N LYS A 108 12.35 -22.18 -1.60
CA LYS A 108 11.80 -20.84 -1.69
C LYS A 108 10.29 -20.94 -1.47
N LEU A 109 9.79 -20.25 -0.46
CA LEU A 109 8.37 -20.21 -0.12
C LEU A 109 7.84 -18.79 -0.32
N LYS A 110 6.69 -18.67 -0.99
CA LYS A 110 5.91 -17.44 -1.00
C LYS A 110 4.68 -17.62 -0.12
N ILE A 111 4.43 -16.67 0.78
CA ILE A 111 3.26 -16.64 1.66
C ILE A 111 2.79 -15.19 1.81
N SER A 112 1.48 -14.99 1.92
CA SER A 112 0.89 -13.64 1.97
C SER A 112 0.14 -13.42 3.28
N GLY A 113 0.16 -12.18 3.76
CA GLY A 113 -0.55 -11.76 4.97
C GLY A 113 0.04 -10.49 5.58
N ASN A 114 -0.43 -10.10 6.77
CA ASN A 114 -0.05 -8.84 7.40
C ASN A 114 1.14 -8.97 8.35
N SER A 115 1.65 -10.16 8.59
CA SER A 115 2.80 -10.40 9.46
C SER A 115 3.58 -11.57 8.93
N LEU A 116 4.84 -11.72 9.36
CA LEU A 116 5.61 -12.90 9.04
C LEU A 116 6.29 -13.42 10.30
N GLN A 117 5.95 -14.64 10.67
CA GLN A 117 6.43 -15.26 11.90
C GLN A 117 6.91 -16.68 11.64
N LEU A 118 7.94 -17.07 12.38
CA LEU A 118 8.34 -18.44 12.57
C LEU A 118 7.75 -18.92 13.91
N ILE A 119 6.96 -19.99 13.88
CA ILE A 119 6.30 -20.56 15.06
C ILE A 119 6.73 -22.01 15.25
N ASP A 120 6.95 -22.42 16.49
CA ASP A 120 6.98 -23.81 16.89
C ASP A 120 5.65 -24.16 17.58
N LEU A 121 4.91 -25.11 17.01
CA LEU A 121 3.63 -25.54 17.60
C LEU A 121 3.79 -26.47 18.79
N ASP A 122 4.97 -27.08 18.98
CA ASP A 122 5.26 -27.94 20.13
C ASP A 122 6.68 -27.70 20.66
N PRO A 123 6.92 -26.52 21.25
CA PRO A 123 8.26 -26.12 21.70
C PRO A 123 8.79 -27.03 22.81
N LYS A 124 7.91 -27.66 23.61
CA LYS A 124 8.31 -28.58 24.68
C LYS A 124 8.90 -29.86 24.10
N THR A 125 8.26 -30.43 23.08
CA THR A 125 8.79 -31.61 22.38
C THR A 125 10.07 -31.28 21.62
N SER A 126 10.09 -30.17 20.86
CA SER A 126 11.30 -29.73 20.14
C SER A 126 12.49 -29.50 21.08
N PHE A 127 12.27 -28.96 22.29
CA PHE A 127 13.32 -28.71 23.28
C PHE A 127 13.89 -29.97 23.93
N SER A 128 13.09 -31.04 24.04
CA SER A 128 13.46 -32.25 24.80
C SER A 128 13.96 -33.40 23.92
N THR A 129 13.93 -33.23 22.60
CA THR A 129 14.25 -34.28 21.62
C THR A 129 15.73 -34.28 21.22
N GLU A 130 16.35 -35.45 21.04
CA GLU A 130 17.71 -35.56 20.47
C GLU A 130 17.68 -36.02 19.00
N TYR A 131 18.36 -35.29 18.11
CA TYR A 131 18.41 -35.56 16.67
C TYR A 131 19.73 -36.20 16.21
N TYR A 132 19.65 -37.16 15.29
CA TYR A 132 20.80 -38.01 14.88
C TYR A 132 21.23 -37.86 13.41
N SER A 133 20.46 -37.13 12.60
CA SER A 133 20.72 -36.80 11.19
C SER A 133 20.90 -35.28 11.03
N PRO A 134 21.41 -34.75 9.90
CA PRO A 134 21.65 -33.32 9.76
C PRO A 134 20.40 -32.48 10.06
N CYS A 135 20.33 -31.89 11.25
CA CYS A 135 19.16 -31.18 11.74
C CYS A 135 19.50 -29.71 11.94
N TYR A 136 19.23 -28.92 10.92
CA TYR A 136 19.43 -27.48 10.92
C TYR A 136 18.26 -26.80 10.21
N PHE A 137 18.02 -25.53 10.56
CA PHE A 137 17.14 -24.64 9.85
C PHE A 137 17.82 -23.28 9.72
N ILE A 138 17.83 -22.73 8.51
CA ILE A 138 18.46 -21.45 8.19
C ILE A 138 17.50 -20.66 7.30
N ILE A 139 17.13 -19.45 7.72
CA ILE A 139 16.46 -18.49 6.84
C ILE A 139 17.56 -17.61 6.23
N LYS A 140 17.77 -17.78 4.93
CA LYS A 140 18.81 -17.08 4.17
C LYS A 140 18.39 -15.68 3.79
N LYS A 141 17.15 -15.52 3.30
CA LYS A 141 16.63 -14.25 2.80
C LYS A 141 15.13 -14.17 2.97
N VAL A 142 14.64 -12.99 3.31
CA VAL A 142 13.22 -12.60 3.23
C VAL A 142 13.18 -11.43 2.25
N GLU A 143 12.28 -11.50 1.27
CA GLU A 143 11.97 -10.41 0.35
C GLU A 143 10.50 -10.03 0.59
N ILE A 144 10.23 -8.72 0.72
CA ILE A 144 8.89 -8.21 1.05
C ILE A 144 8.42 -7.32 -0.10
N ASP A 145 7.19 -7.53 -0.56
CA ASP A 145 6.52 -6.64 -1.52
C ASP A 145 5.04 -6.52 -1.18
N PHE A 146 4.36 -5.50 -1.72
CA PHE A 146 2.91 -5.47 -1.69
C PHE A 146 2.35 -6.65 -2.50
N ASN A 147 1.37 -7.34 -1.93
CA ASN A 147 0.59 -8.31 -2.70
C ASN A 147 -0.30 -7.57 -3.73
N GLN A 148 -0.98 -8.34 -4.58
CA GLN A 148 -1.82 -7.77 -5.64
C GLN A 148 -2.98 -6.92 -5.09
N GLU A 149 -3.66 -7.39 -4.06
CA GLU A 149 -4.76 -6.69 -3.40
C GLU A 149 -4.33 -5.34 -2.82
N SER A 150 -3.16 -5.29 -2.17
CA SER A 150 -2.57 -4.07 -1.64
C SER A 150 -2.21 -3.08 -2.74
N LYS A 151 -1.68 -3.55 -3.88
CA LYS A 151 -1.40 -2.72 -5.05
C LYS A 151 -2.69 -2.09 -5.59
N GLU A 152 -3.76 -2.87 -5.69
CA GLU A 152 -5.08 -2.39 -6.12
C GLU A 152 -5.67 -1.37 -5.14
N LYS A 153 -5.55 -1.62 -3.83
CA LYS A 153 -6.01 -0.68 -2.81
C LYS A 153 -5.24 0.64 -2.83
N ILE A 154 -3.92 0.62 -3.01
CA ILE A 154 -3.11 1.83 -3.17
C ILE A 154 -3.54 2.61 -4.42
N ASN A 155 -3.85 1.92 -5.53
CA ASN A 155 -4.37 2.57 -6.74
C ASN A 155 -5.73 3.24 -6.49
N GLN A 156 -6.63 2.57 -5.75
CA GLN A 156 -7.94 3.14 -5.44
C GLN A 156 -7.80 4.39 -4.56
N ILE A 157 -6.92 4.35 -3.57
CA ILE A 157 -6.62 5.51 -2.72
C ILE A 157 -6.10 6.68 -3.58
N GLN A 158 -5.19 6.42 -4.53
CA GLN A 158 -4.71 7.45 -5.44
C GLN A 158 -5.88 8.12 -6.20
N LEU A 159 -6.78 7.33 -6.78
CA LEU A 159 -7.94 7.86 -7.53
C LEU A 159 -8.88 8.68 -6.63
N ASN A 160 -9.09 8.24 -5.39
CA ASN A 160 -9.91 8.96 -4.41
C ASN A 160 -9.27 10.30 -4.00
N ILE A 161 -7.94 10.32 -3.86
CA ILE A 161 -7.18 11.54 -3.54
C ILE A 161 -7.24 12.53 -4.70
N GLU A 162 -7.04 12.07 -5.93
CA GLU A 162 -7.11 12.91 -7.14
C GLU A 162 -8.50 13.52 -7.34
N SER A 163 -9.56 12.72 -7.19
CA SER A 163 -10.95 13.20 -7.34
C SER A 163 -11.32 14.23 -6.27
N SER A 164 -10.92 13.98 -5.01
CA SER A 164 -11.18 14.89 -3.90
C SER A 164 -10.40 16.21 -4.04
N LYS A 165 -9.12 16.15 -4.46
CA LYS A 165 -8.29 17.35 -4.72
C LYS A 165 -8.91 18.24 -5.79
N ASN A 166 -9.33 17.66 -6.91
CA ASN A 166 -9.94 18.41 -8.00
C ASN A 166 -11.29 19.04 -7.59
N ALA A 167 -12.08 18.35 -6.76
CA ALA A 167 -13.32 18.89 -6.23
C ALA A 167 -13.06 20.10 -5.30
N ILE A 168 -12.12 19.99 -4.36
CA ILE A 168 -11.75 21.09 -3.45
C ILE A 168 -11.25 22.30 -4.25
N PHE A 169 -10.32 22.09 -5.18
CA PHE A 169 -9.79 23.16 -6.03
C PHE A 169 -10.90 23.86 -6.85
N SER A 170 -11.86 23.09 -7.37
CA SER A 170 -12.99 23.65 -8.11
C SER A 170 -13.90 24.50 -7.21
N MET A 171 -14.16 24.06 -5.97
CA MET A 171 -14.93 24.83 -5.00
C MET A 171 -14.24 26.15 -4.63
N ASP A 172 -12.93 26.14 -4.40
CA ASP A 172 -12.17 27.34 -4.07
C ASP A 172 -12.11 28.32 -5.25
N ASN A 173 -11.96 27.81 -6.48
CA ASN A 173 -12.04 28.65 -7.68
C ASN A 173 -13.43 29.26 -7.88
N ILE A 174 -14.51 28.56 -7.55
CA ILE A 174 -15.86 29.13 -7.60
C ILE A 174 -15.96 30.31 -6.63
N LYS A 175 -15.50 30.16 -5.37
CA LYS A 175 -15.49 31.26 -4.38
C LYS A 175 -14.65 32.45 -4.87
N LEU A 176 -13.47 32.18 -5.44
CA LEU A 176 -12.58 33.21 -5.98
C LEU A 176 -13.23 33.93 -7.17
N ASN A 177 -13.79 33.19 -8.11
CA ASN A 177 -14.39 33.75 -9.32
C ASN A 177 -15.66 34.55 -9.00
N ILE A 178 -16.45 34.14 -8.01
CA ILE A 178 -17.56 34.95 -7.48
C ILE A 178 -17.05 36.28 -6.94
N SER A 179 -16.00 36.23 -6.12
CA SER A 179 -15.41 37.45 -5.52
C SER A 179 -14.88 38.41 -6.61
N LYS A 180 -14.16 37.88 -7.60
CA LYS A 180 -13.65 38.65 -8.74
C LYS A 180 -14.77 39.22 -9.60
N LEU A 181 -15.80 38.43 -9.90
CA LEU A 181 -16.96 38.85 -10.68
C LEU A 181 -17.70 40.02 -10.01
N LEU A 182 -17.88 39.98 -8.68
CA LEU A 182 -18.51 41.08 -7.95
C LEU A 182 -17.67 42.36 -8.02
N ILE A 183 -16.35 42.24 -7.92
CA ILE A 183 -15.42 43.39 -8.01
C ILE A 183 -15.46 44.00 -9.42
N THR A 184 -15.31 43.18 -10.46
CA THR A 184 -15.27 43.65 -11.86
C THR A 184 -16.60 44.27 -12.28
N LEU A 185 -17.72 43.70 -11.86
CA LEU A 185 -19.04 44.32 -12.05
C LEU A 185 -19.12 45.68 -11.36
N ASN A 186 -18.68 45.82 -10.11
CA ASN A 186 -18.69 47.13 -9.43
C ASN A 186 -17.81 48.18 -10.14
N GLN A 187 -16.73 47.72 -10.77
CA GLN A 187 -15.79 48.54 -11.55
C GLN A 187 -16.27 48.82 -12.99
N MET A 188 -17.36 48.18 -13.45
CA MET A 188 -17.80 48.14 -14.86
C MET A 188 -16.78 47.56 -15.83
N ASP A 189 -15.88 46.72 -15.34
CA ASP A 189 -14.93 46.01 -16.16
C ASP A 189 -15.61 44.78 -16.78
N LEU A 190 -16.35 45.01 -17.87
CA LEU A 190 -17.20 44.00 -18.50
C LEU A 190 -16.40 42.88 -19.16
N GLU A 191 -15.19 43.17 -19.64
CA GLU A 191 -14.29 42.18 -20.26
C GLU A 191 -13.79 41.18 -19.20
N ASN A 192 -13.26 41.68 -18.07
CA ASN A 192 -12.87 40.81 -16.97
C ASN A 192 -14.07 40.13 -16.29
N ALA A 193 -15.24 40.78 -16.23
CA ALA A 193 -16.46 40.14 -15.76
C ALA A 193 -16.87 38.93 -16.63
N GLN A 194 -16.69 39.05 -17.95
CA GLN A 194 -16.99 37.96 -18.88
C GLN A 194 -16.02 36.77 -18.69
N GLU A 195 -14.73 37.03 -18.55
CA GLU A 195 -13.72 35.97 -18.33
C GLU A 195 -14.00 35.21 -17.02
N ASN A 196 -14.23 35.94 -15.92
CA ASN A 196 -14.54 35.33 -14.62
C ASN A 196 -15.85 34.52 -14.66
N LEU A 197 -16.85 34.97 -15.42
CA LEU A 197 -18.10 34.24 -15.59
C LEU A 197 -17.92 32.95 -16.42
N SER A 198 -17.06 32.97 -17.44
CA SER A 198 -16.72 31.77 -18.22
C SER A 198 -16.03 30.71 -17.36
N LEU A 199 -15.02 31.11 -16.58
CA LEU A 199 -14.32 30.22 -15.64
C LEU A 199 -15.27 29.66 -14.57
N LEU A 200 -16.19 30.48 -14.08
CA LEU A 200 -17.22 30.07 -13.13
C LEU A 200 -18.14 28.98 -13.71
N ILE A 201 -18.60 29.16 -14.95
CA ILE A 201 -19.44 28.17 -15.66
C ILE A 201 -18.70 26.83 -15.81
N GLN A 202 -17.42 26.86 -16.21
CA GLN A 202 -16.60 25.65 -16.36
C GLN A 202 -16.45 24.89 -15.04
N ASN A 203 -16.15 25.58 -13.94
CA ASN A 203 -15.99 24.95 -12.63
C ASN A 203 -17.30 24.33 -12.11
N ILE A 204 -18.44 24.98 -12.37
CA ILE A 204 -19.76 24.44 -11.99
C ILE A 204 -20.11 23.21 -12.83
N GLN A 205 -19.86 23.25 -14.14
CA GLN A 205 -20.03 22.09 -15.04
C GLN A 205 -19.20 20.89 -14.57
N TYR A 206 -17.95 21.15 -14.16
CA TYR A 206 -17.09 20.13 -13.59
C TYR A 206 -17.69 19.52 -12.32
N LEU A 207 -18.11 20.34 -11.35
CA LEU A 207 -18.76 19.83 -10.12
C LEU A 207 -20.04 19.03 -10.40
N ILE A 208 -20.84 19.45 -11.39
CA ILE A 208 -22.04 18.70 -11.82
C ILE A 208 -21.65 17.33 -12.38
N SER A 209 -20.59 17.26 -13.18
CA SER A 209 -20.15 16.01 -13.81
C SER A 209 -19.66 14.96 -12.81
N ILE A 210 -19.06 15.40 -11.70
CA ILE A 210 -18.48 14.50 -10.69
C ILE A 210 -19.43 14.18 -9.53
N ASN A 211 -20.53 14.94 -9.37
CA ASN A 211 -21.45 14.78 -8.24
C ASN A 211 -22.92 14.89 -8.67
N SER A 212 -23.30 14.11 -9.69
CA SER A 212 -24.59 14.24 -10.38
C SER A 212 -25.81 13.99 -9.50
N SER A 213 -25.72 13.11 -8.49
CA SER A 213 -26.84 12.82 -7.57
C SER A 213 -27.18 14.04 -6.70
N VAL A 214 -26.19 14.60 -6.01
CA VAL A 214 -26.32 15.81 -5.18
C VAL A 214 -26.76 16.99 -6.04
N MET A 215 -26.22 17.10 -7.25
CA MET A 215 -26.51 18.22 -8.14
C MET A 215 -27.90 18.15 -8.77
N ASN A 216 -28.46 16.95 -8.92
CA ASN A 216 -29.86 16.76 -9.31
C ASN A 216 -30.82 17.16 -8.19
N GLU A 217 -30.52 16.83 -6.93
CA GLU A 217 -31.33 17.28 -5.77
C GLU A 217 -31.34 18.80 -5.61
N LEU A 218 -30.26 19.47 -6.01
CA LEU A 218 -30.12 20.92 -5.93
C LEU A 218 -30.62 21.69 -7.16
N ASN A 219 -31.15 21.01 -8.19
CA ASN A 219 -31.49 21.63 -9.49
C ASN A 219 -30.32 22.45 -10.09
N ALA A 220 -29.08 21.98 -9.95
CA ALA A 220 -27.90 22.70 -10.42
C ALA A 220 -27.90 22.92 -11.94
N ASN A 221 -28.55 22.03 -12.71
CA ASN A 221 -28.71 22.17 -14.16
C ASN A 221 -29.58 23.40 -14.56
N ASP A 222 -30.62 23.72 -13.79
CA ASP A 222 -31.44 24.93 -14.01
C ASP A 222 -30.65 26.21 -13.66
N SER A 223 -29.71 26.07 -12.74
CA SER A 223 -28.84 27.17 -12.31
C SER A 223 -27.73 27.45 -13.32
N LEU A 224 -27.15 26.39 -13.88
CA LEU A 224 -26.21 26.44 -14.99
C LEU A 224 -26.86 27.03 -16.25
N SER A 225 -28.12 26.69 -16.55
CA SER A 225 -28.83 27.26 -17.69
C SER A 225 -29.03 28.77 -17.54
N LYS A 226 -29.41 29.25 -16.34
CA LYS A 226 -29.52 30.69 -16.01
C LYS A 226 -28.19 31.42 -16.12
N LEU A 227 -27.09 30.80 -15.68
CA LEU A 227 -25.73 31.31 -15.84
C LEU A 227 -25.33 31.49 -17.30
N ASN A 228 -25.60 30.48 -18.14
CA ASN A 228 -25.33 30.55 -19.58
C ASN A 228 -26.14 31.67 -20.28
N ILE A 229 -27.39 31.89 -19.84
CA ILE A 229 -28.22 33.01 -20.34
C ILE A 229 -27.66 34.37 -19.92
N LEU A 230 -27.06 34.49 -18.74
CA LEU A 230 -26.43 35.74 -18.31
C LEU A 230 -25.09 35.99 -18.99
N TYR A 231 -24.30 34.94 -19.21
CA TYR A 231 -23.08 35.02 -20.00
C TYR A 231 -23.35 35.56 -21.41
N SER A 232 -24.39 35.05 -22.08
CA SER A 232 -24.79 35.54 -23.41
C SER A 232 -25.34 36.98 -23.38
N LYS A 233 -26.00 37.40 -22.29
CA LYS A 233 -26.43 38.81 -22.12
C LYS A 233 -25.25 39.76 -21.89
N ILE A 234 -24.25 39.38 -21.10
CA ILE A 234 -23.05 40.22 -20.90
C ILE A 234 -22.29 40.43 -22.22
N LEU A 235 -22.19 39.39 -23.06
CA LEU A 235 -21.61 39.46 -24.41
C LEU A 235 -22.27 40.53 -25.32
N THR A 236 -23.55 40.81 -25.11
CA THR A 236 -24.30 41.80 -25.91
C THR A 236 -24.13 43.25 -25.44
N ILE A 237 -23.46 43.49 -24.31
CA ILE A 237 -23.33 44.82 -23.71
C ILE A 237 -21.98 45.42 -24.11
N LYS A 238 -21.96 46.23 -25.18
CA LYS A 238 -20.73 46.95 -25.56
C LYS A 238 -20.57 48.34 -24.94
N SER A 239 -21.58 48.93 -24.29
CA SER A 239 -21.44 50.29 -23.73
C SER A 239 -22.64 50.76 -22.87
N TYR A 240 -22.84 50.19 -21.68
CA TYR A 240 -23.82 50.73 -20.73
C TYR A 240 -23.17 51.56 -19.63
N SER A 241 -23.77 52.70 -19.29
CA SER A 241 -23.44 53.47 -18.09
C SER A 241 -24.02 52.78 -16.84
N LYS A 242 -23.47 53.05 -15.64
CA LYS A 242 -24.00 52.53 -14.35
C LYS A 242 -25.48 52.82 -14.14
N GLU A 243 -26.00 53.85 -14.80
CA GLU A 243 -27.39 54.30 -14.67
C GLU A 243 -28.35 53.52 -15.56
N ASN A 244 -27.83 52.77 -16.54
CA ASN A 244 -28.63 51.99 -17.47
C ASN A 244 -29.45 50.92 -16.72
N ILE A 245 -30.76 50.90 -16.98
CA ILE A 245 -31.73 50.01 -16.33
C ILE A 245 -31.43 48.53 -16.63
N GLU A 246 -30.94 48.24 -17.83
CA GLU A 246 -30.59 46.89 -18.26
C GLU A 246 -29.31 46.39 -17.58
N TYR A 247 -28.31 47.26 -17.43
CA TYR A 247 -27.13 46.97 -16.61
C TYR A 247 -27.50 46.70 -15.14
N LYS A 248 -28.36 47.53 -14.53
CA LYS A 248 -28.85 47.31 -13.16
C LYS A 248 -29.61 45.98 -13.01
N LYS A 249 -30.41 45.60 -14.01
CA LYS A 249 -31.11 44.29 -14.05
C LYS A 249 -30.11 43.14 -14.09
N ILE A 250 -29.06 43.24 -14.91
CA ILE A 250 -28.04 42.20 -15.04
C ILE A 250 -27.23 42.05 -13.75
N VAL A 251 -26.81 43.15 -13.12
CA VAL A 251 -26.17 43.11 -11.80
C VAL A 251 -27.10 42.48 -10.74
N GLY A 252 -28.40 42.80 -10.77
CA GLY A 252 -29.39 42.20 -9.88
C GLY A 252 -29.54 40.69 -10.07
N GLU A 253 -29.56 40.21 -11.31
CA GLU A 253 -29.60 38.78 -11.64
C GLU A 253 -28.31 38.06 -11.25
N ILE A 254 -27.14 38.68 -11.45
CA ILE A 254 -25.86 38.11 -11.01
C ILE A 254 -25.82 37.97 -9.49
N LYS A 255 -26.32 38.95 -8.72
CA LYS A 255 -26.42 38.83 -7.25
C LYS A 255 -27.32 37.67 -6.80
N LYS A 256 -28.44 37.43 -7.50
CA LYS A 256 -29.30 36.26 -7.22
C LYS A 256 -28.58 34.94 -7.52
N ILE A 257 -27.77 34.92 -8.57
CA ILE A 257 -26.95 33.76 -8.92
C ILE A 257 -25.85 33.53 -7.90
N VAL A 258 -25.18 34.58 -7.39
CA VAL A 258 -24.21 34.44 -6.30
C VAL A 258 -24.84 33.77 -5.08
N SER A 259 -26.03 34.19 -4.65
CA SER A 259 -26.76 33.54 -3.55
C SER A 259 -27.04 32.05 -3.81
N LEU A 260 -27.25 31.68 -5.07
CA LEU A 260 -27.52 30.31 -5.45
C LEU A 260 -26.22 29.49 -5.61
N LEU A 261 -25.11 30.14 -5.98
CA LEU A 261 -23.78 29.54 -5.96
C LEU A 261 -23.28 29.29 -4.54
N ASP A 262 -23.58 30.17 -3.60
CA ASP A 262 -23.32 29.94 -2.18
C ASP A 262 -24.07 28.71 -1.68
N LYS A 263 -25.31 28.47 -2.16
CA LYS A 263 -26.06 27.24 -1.88
C LYS A 263 -25.43 26.02 -2.53
N ILE A 264 -24.95 26.11 -3.77
CA ILE A 264 -24.24 25.00 -4.44
C ILE A 264 -22.93 24.69 -3.70
N ILE A 265 -22.15 25.71 -3.32
CA ILE A 265 -20.92 25.55 -2.53
C ILE A 265 -21.23 24.91 -1.17
N SER A 266 -22.25 25.41 -0.47
CA SER A 266 -22.63 24.90 0.86
C SER A 266 -23.13 23.47 0.75
N ALA A 267 -24.03 23.16 -0.18
CA ALA A 267 -24.55 21.81 -0.35
C ALA A 267 -23.50 20.84 -0.92
N THR A 268 -22.56 21.31 -1.75
CA THR A 268 -21.39 20.51 -2.13
C THR A 268 -20.56 20.25 -0.88
N SER A 269 -20.18 21.27 -0.13
CA SER A 269 -19.44 21.13 1.15
C SER A 269 -20.15 20.17 2.11
N ASP A 270 -21.46 20.27 2.25
CA ASP A 270 -22.30 19.43 3.11
C ASP A 270 -22.36 18.00 2.59
N SER A 271 -22.52 17.78 1.27
CA SER A 271 -22.45 16.43 0.69
C SER A 271 -21.08 15.79 0.88
N PHE A 272 -20.02 16.60 0.92
CA PHE A 272 -18.68 16.17 1.25
C PHE A 272 -18.49 15.95 2.77
N GLN A 273 -19.41 16.40 3.64
CA GLN A 273 -19.35 16.30 5.11
C GLN A 273 -20.40 15.35 5.74
N THR A 274 -21.58 15.13 5.14
CA THR A 274 -22.76 14.58 5.83
C THR A 274 -23.35 13.29 5.25
N SER A 275 -22.80 12.72 4.19
CA SER A 275 -23.25 11.38 3.78
C SER A 275 -22.71 10.33 4.77
N GLU A 276 -23.62 9.58 5.41
CA GLU A 276 -23.36 8.50 6.38
C GLU A 276 -22.44 7.36 5.87
N SER A 277 -21.96 7.44 4.64
CA SER A 277 -20.84 6.66 4.11
C SER A 277 -19.67 7.60 3.80
N THR A 278 -18.75 7.75 4.77
CA THR A 278 -17.39 8.31 4.60
C THR A 278 -17.32 9.57 3.74
N SER A 279 -17.54 10.74 4.35
CA SER A 279 -17.22 12.07 3.80
C SER A 279 -15.92 12.04 2.98
N ASN A 280 -15.96 12.39 1.70
CA ASN A 280 -14.77 12.41 0.84
C ASN A 280 -13.64 13.29 1.42
N TYR A 281 -13.96 14.29 2.26
CA TYR A 281 -12.97 15.10 2.97
C TYR A 281 -12.29 14.36 4.14
N HIS A 282 -13.05 13.71 5.05
CA HIS A 282 -12.40 12.86 6.07
C HIS A 282 -11.80 11.59 5.47
N GLN A 283 -12.34 11.07 4.36
CA GLN A 283 -11.73 9.97 3.62
C GLN A 283 -10.40 10.41 3.01
N TYR A 284 -10.31 11.64 2.50
CA TYR A 284 -9.07 12.22 2.00
C TYR A 284 -8.01 12.42 3.10
N GLU A 285 -8.41 12.89 4.28
CA GLU A 285 -7.51 13.03 5.44
C GLU A 285 -7.11 11.66 6.02
N PHE A 286 -8.08 10.73 6.10
CA PHE A 286 -7.86 9.36 6.54
C PHE A 286 -6.91 8.61 5.60
N ASP A 287 -7.12 8.72 4.28
CA ASP A 287 -6.29 8.11 3.25
C ASP A 287 -4.85 8.64 3.30
N ASP A 288 -4.65 9.92 3.66
CA ASP A 288 -3.31 10.49 3.88
C ASP A 288 -2.61 9.86 5.08
N VAL A 289 -3.28 9.86 6.22
CA VAL A 289 -2.77 9.27 7.47
C VAL A 289 -2.48 7.78 7.25
N TYR A 290 -3.34 7.09 6.51
CA TYR A 290 -3.19 5.69 6.17
C TYR A 290 -1.97 5.45 5.26
N LEU A 291 -1.78 6.23 4.19
CA LEU A 291 -0.61 6.14 3.32
C LEU A 291 0.70 6.47 4.06
N ARG A 292 0.69 7.46 4.95
CA ARG A 292 1.84 7.79 5.80
C ARG A 292 2.18 6.66 6.77
N THR A 293 1.16 6.02 7.33
CA THR A 293 1.34 4.84 8.19
C THR A 293 1.99 3.69 7.41
N ILE A 294 1.47 3.38 6.21
CA ILE A 294 2.06 2.37 5.31
C ILE A 294 3.52 2.71 4.99
N LEU A 295 3.83 3.97 4.69
CA LEU A 295 5.18 4.40 4.38
C LEU A 295 6.15 4.19 5.57
N GLN A 296 5.73 4.58 6.77
CA GLN A 296 6.53 4.42 7.99
C GLN A 296 6.79 2.94 8.33
N GLU A 297 5.80 2.06 8.12
CA GLU A 297 5.96 0.62 8.33
C GLU A 297 7.00 0.02 7.38
N ILE A 298 7.01 0.47 6.13
CA ILE A 298 7.86 -0.07 5.07
C ILE A 298 9.28 0.51 5.13
N GLU A 299 9.45 1.78 5.47
CA GLU A 299 10.79 2.39 5.61
C GLU A 299 11.60 1.77 6.75
N ARG A 300 10.94 1.08 7.69
CA ARG A 300 11.58 0.27 8.74
C ARG A 300 12.02 -1.12 8.27
N GLU A 301 11.66 -1.52 7.05
CA GLU A 301 11.95 -2.84 6.49
C GLU A 301 13.07 -2.78 5.45
N PRO A 302 14.31 -3.19 5.80
CA PRO A 302 15.43 -3.15 4.86
C PRO A 302 15.26 -4.12 3.68
N ASN A 303 14.38 -5.12 3.83
CA ASN A 303 14.14 -6.18 2.85
C ASN A 303 12.93 -5.90 1.93
N PHE A 304 12.33 -4.71 2.02
CA PHE A 304 11.19 -4.33 1.20
C PHE A 304 11.63 -3.88 -0.20
N ASN A 305 10.84 -4.23 -1.23
CA ASN A 305 11.08 -3.79 -2.60
C ASN A 305 10.87 -2.27 -2.75
N THR A 306 11.96 -1.53 -2.84
CA THR A 306 11.95 -0.07 -2.91
C THR A 306 11.23 0.50 -4.13
N SER A 307 11.15 -0.23 -5.25
CA SER A 307 10.39 0.22 -6.43
C SER A 307 8.89 0.35 -6.13
N SER A 308 8.36 -0.52 -5.27
CA SER A 308 6.95 -0.51 -4.87
C SER A 308 6.61 0.67 -3.95
N ILE A 309 7.62 1.25 -3.28
CA ILE A 309 7.46 2.43 -2.41
C ILE A 309 7.30 3.71 -3.22
N GLN A 310 7.95 3.80 -4.39
CA GLN A 310 7.99 5.04 -5.18
C GLN A 310 6.59 5.56 -5.50
N LYS A 311 5.64 4.66 -5.74
CA LYS A 311 4.24 5.02 -5.97
C LYS A 311 3.57 5.65 -4.75
N VAL A 312 3.79 5.11 -3.55
CA VAL A 312 3.24 5.70 -2.31
C VAL A 312 3.86 7.08 -2.07
N LYS A 313 5.17 7.22 -2.30
CA LYS A 313 5.88 8.50 -2.16
C LYS A 313 5.37 9.55 -3.15
N SER A 314 5.12 9.19 -4.42
CA SER A 314 4.63 10.15 -5.40
C SER A 314 3.24 10.69 -5.03
N ILE A 315 2.34 9.82 -4.55
CA ILE A 315 1.00 10.23 -4.10
C ILE A 315 1.08 11.25 -2.95
N LEU A 316 2.00 11.04 -1.99
CA LEU A 316 2.18 11.95 -0.86
C LEU A 316 2.87 13.27 -1.27
N GLN A 317 3.84 13.24 -2.17
CA GLN A 317 4.56 14.45 -2.61
C GLN A 317 3.69 15.41 -3.44
N GLU A 318 2.74 14.90 -4.22
CA GLU A 318 1.78 15.73 -4.97
C GLU A 318 0.82 16.53 -4.08
N ARG A 319 0.81 16.25 -2.77
CA ARG A 319 0.01 17.00 -1.77
C ARG A 319 0.76 18.15 -1.12
N GLU A 320 2.09 18.13 -1.09
CA GLU A 320 2.90 19.18 -0.46
C GLU A 320 3.13 20.40 -1.38
N LYS A 321 2.64 20.33 -2.63
CA LYS A 321 2.69 21.40 -3.65
C LYS A 321 1.32 21.99 -3.91
#